data_AF-A0A7G6T0N0-F1
#
_entry.id   AF-A0A7G6T0N0-F1
#
_cell.length_a   1.000
_cell.length_b   1.000
_cell.length_c   1.000
_cell.angle_alpha   90.00
_cell.angle_beta   90.00
_cell.angle_gamma   90.00
#
_symmetry.space_group_name_H-M   'P 1'
#
loop_
_entity.id
_entity.type
_entity.pdbx_description
1 polymer ?
#
loop_
_entity_poly.entity_id
_entity_poly.type
_entity_poly.pdbx_seq_one_letter_code
_entity_poly.pdbx_strand_id
1 'polypeptide(L)'
;MPIHRRSAIYDATLVYVDEPQVITLVSQKTRVVAIAIPYGNPDSSMFLATTANDRDWTKYLDGTVDLRYLFTFPTVRVQYHFDLNHLKDGKVMMTPWEGEIDERYLPLPRFFSTNHTEEYKADDRASDTEKLVIDGEWELQDFGQFQQKYADVYAFIIATNTWSSASATLASKRRVKEAFLDRPFRGGFSYVHLFRDLSENVPRSEQLNLSKIKYESPGHVEIFGNEDVFDHLHNIIPNFLHKRALLGAKYRSFHQYLSENHYFKIEGQLYPKGDPTEKFMKSRAGELANEMLAPNFEAVWDLTDQNALVAAKVVLSFYRRLNDAATYFAQGRIAYSD
;
A
#
# COMPACT_ATOMS: atom_id res chain seq x y z
N MET A 1 3.75 -8.50 41.54
CA MET A 1 4.07 -7.22 40.87
C MET A 1 2.78 -6.41 40.76
N PRO A 2 2.80 -5.06 40.84
CA PRO A 2 1.57 -4.29 40.73
C PRO A 2 0.95 -4.52 39.35
N ILE A 3 -0.31 -4.96 39.33
CA ILE A 3 -1.10 -5.12 38.11
C ILE A 3 -1.28 -3.71 37.52
N HIS A 4 -0.50 -3.37 36.49
CA HIS A 4 -0.64 -2.10 35.80
C HIS A 4 -1.91 -2.10 34.95
N ARG A 5 -3.03 -1.74 35.60
CA ARG A 5 -4.29 -1.46 34.93
C ARG A 5 -4.10 -0.29 33.96
N ARG A 6 -4.64 -0.42 32.76
CA ARG A 6 -4.55 0.57 31.69
C ARG A 6 -5.94 1.10 31.37
N SER A 7 -6.11 2.41 31.27
CA SER A 7 -7.38 2.97 30.81
C SER A 7 -7.47 2.96 29.29
N ALA A 8 -8.67 2.75 28.78
CA ALA A 8 -9.00 2.92 27.36
C ALA A 8 -10.31 3.69 27.24
N ILE A 9 -10.42 4.46 26.16
CA ILE A 9 -11.63 5.22 25.80
C ILE A 9 -12.40 4.39 24.79
N TYR A 10 -13.70 4.25 25.01
CA TYR A 10 -14.62 3.63 24.07
C TYR A 10 -14.64 4.39 22.76
N ASP A 11 -14.46 3.67 21.65
CA ASP A 11 -14.40 4.25 20.31
C ASP A 11 -15.69 3.92 19.55
N ALA A 12 -15.94 2.65 19.25
CA ALA A 12 -17.12 2.22 18.52
C ALA A 12 -17.54 0.78 18.83
N THR A 13 -18.80 0.46 18.55
CA THR A 13 -19.26 -0.92 18.36
C THR A 13 -19.02 -1.31 16.90
N LEU A 14 -18.49 -2.51 16.66
CA LEU A 14 -18.38 -3.08 15.31
C LEU A 14 -19.49 -4.11 15.06
N VAL A 15 -19.83 -4.88 16.09
CA VAL A 15 -20.83 -5.94 16.03
C VAL A 15 -21.73 -5.82 17.24
N TYR A 16 -23.02 -5.71 16.98
CA TYR A 16 -24.10 -5.64 17.93
C TYR A 16 -25.14 -6.69 17.55
N VAL A 17 -25.56 -7.50 18.52
CA VAL A 17 -26.66 -8.47 18.34
C VAL A 17 -27.74 -8.14 19.36
N ASP A 18 -27.68 -8.74 20.55
CA ASP A 18 -28.48 -8.36 21.71
C ASP A 18 -27.68 -7.45 22.66
N GLU A 19 -26.36 -7.54 22.59
CA GLU A 19 -25.40 -6.72 23.31
C GLU A 19 -24.15 -6.54 22.42
N PRO A 20 -23.25 -5.58 22.73
CA PRO A 20 -22.02 -5.42 21.98
C PRO A 20 -21.18 -6.71 22.00
N GLN A 21 -20.87 -7.25 20.82
CA GLN A 21 -20.06 -8.47 20.68
C GLN A 21 -18.62 -8.17 20.32
N VAL A 22 -18.41 -7.13 19.52
CA VAL A 22 -17.08 -6.67 19.12
C VAL A 22 -17.05 -5.15 19.19
N ILE A 23 -16.05 -4.61 19.90
CA ILE A 23 -15.89 -3.17 20.09
C ILE A 23 -14.45 -2.73 19.83
N THR A 24 -14.28 -1.46 19.52
CA THR A 24 -12.98 -0.79 19.49
C THR A 24 -12.83 0.17 20.66
N LEU A 25 -11.60 0.28 21.15
CA LEU A 25 -11.20 1.25 22.15
C LEU A 25 -9.89 1.92 21.72
N VAL A 26 -9.57 3.06 22.33
CA VAL A 26 -8.28 3.75 22.16
C VAL A 26 -7.58 3.89 23.50
N SER A 27 -6.34 3.41 23.59
CA SER A 27 -5.49 3.56 24.77
C SER A 27 -4.13 4.15 24.39
N GLN A 28 -3.84 5.36 24.87
CA GLN A 28 -2.59 6.10 24.58
C GLN A 28 -2.23 6.13 23.09
N LYS A 29 -3.22 6.42 22.22
CA LYS A 29 -3.13 6.41 20.74
C LYS A 29 -2.95 5.02 20.10
N THR A 30 -2.91 3.95 20.88
CA THR A 30 -2.97 2.58 20.37
C THR A 30 -4.42 2.15 20.26
N ARG A 31 -4.78 1.55 19.13
CA ARG A 31 -6.08 0.94 18.95
C ARG A 31 -6.16 -0.39 19.69
N VAL A 32 -7.29 -0.66 20.30
CA VAL A 32 -7.59 -1.90 20.98
C VAL A 32 -8.86 -2.46 20.38
N VAL A 33 -8.85 -3.74 20.05
CA VAL A 33 -10.02 -4.47 19.57
C VAL A 33 -10.41 -5.47 20.64
N ALA A 34 -11.68 -5.50 21.00
CA ALA A 34 -12.18 -6.36 22.07
C ALA A 34 -13.40 -7.16 21.63
N ILE A 35 -13.48 -8.39 22.10
CA ILE A 35 -14.57 -9.34 21.86
C ILE A 35 -15.22 -9.73 23.18
N ALA A 36 -16.54 -9.83 23.17
CA ALA A 36 -17.29 -10.35 24.31
C ALA A 36 -16.91 -11.82 24.56
N ILE A 37 -16.70 -12.18 25.82
CA ILE A 37 -16.41 -13.55 26.23
C ILE A 37 -17.35 -13.97 27.36
N PRO A 38 -17.83 -15.23 27.36
CA PRO A 38 -18.60 -15.74 28.48
C PRO A 38 -17.67 -15.84 29.69
N TYR A 39 -18.01 -15.12 30.75
CA TYR A 39 -17.33 -15.21 32.04
C TYR A 39 -18.34 -15.66 33.08
N GLY A 40 -17.92 -16.46 34.06
CA GLY A 40 -18.81 -17.24 34.94
C GLY A 40 -19.83 -16.46 35.79
N ASN A 41 -19.95 -15.13 35.63
CA ASN A 41 -20.98 -14.30 36.22
C ASN A 41 -21.96 -13.79 35.12
N PRO A 42 -23.24 -14.18 35.15
CA PRO A 42 -24.26 -13.70 34.19
C PRO A 42 -24.47 -12.18 34.19
N ASP A 43 -24.13 -11.49 35.28
CA ASP A 43 -24.29 -10.03 35.41
C ASP A 43 -23.07 -9.24 34.91
N SER A 44 -22.06 -9.92 34.34
CA SER A 44 -20.84 -9.29 33.83
C SER A 44 -20.83 -9.26 32.30
N SER A 45 -20.45 -8.13 31.72
CA SER A 45 -20.28 -7.98 30.27
C SER A 45 -18.79 -8.01 29.99
N MET A 46 -18.20 -9.21 30.04
CA MET A 46 -16.76 -9.39 30.00
C MET A 46 -16.21 -9.39 28.58
N PHE A 47 -15.09 -8.71 28.39
CA PHE A 47 -14.39 -8.61 27.12
C PHE A 47 -12.95 -9.07 27.24
N LEU A 48 -12.49 -9.74 26.19
CA LEU A 48 -11.08 -10.02 25.91
C LEU A 48 -10.61 -9.05 24.83
N ALA A 49 -9.46 -8.42 25.04
CA ALA A 49 -9.00 -7.34 24.18
C ALA A 49 -7.54 -7.52 23.77
N THR A 50 -7.19 -7.01 22.60
CA THR A 50 -5.82 -6.99 22.10
C THR A 50 -5.49 -5.65 21.44
N THR A 51 -4.25 -5.20 21.58
CA THR A 51 -3.75 -4.02 20.86
C THR A 51 -3.54 -4.33 19.39
N ALA A 52 -4.02 -3.46 18.50
CA ALA A 52 -3.74 -3.50 17.07
C ALA A 52 -2.95 -2.24 16.68
N ASN A 53 -1.87 -2.42 15.93
CA ASN A 53 -1.21 -1.30 15.26
C ASN A 53 -2.03 -0.88 14.01
N ASP A 54 -1.77 0.32 13.49
CA ASP A 54 -2.53 0.86 12.36
C ASP A 54 -2.47 -0.03 11.12
N ARG A 55 -1.30 -0.64 10.84
CA ARG A 55 -1.12 -1.53 9.69
C ARG A 55 -2.02 -2.76 9.76
N ASP A 56 -2.01 -3.47 10.89
CA ASP A 56 -2.78 -4.70 11.06
C ASP A 56 -4.28 -4.39 11.17
N TRP A 57 -4.63 -3.25 11.76
CA TRP A 57 -6.01 -2.75 11.78
C TRP A 57 -6.54 -2.45 10.37
N THR A 58 -5.77 -1.73 9.55
CA THR A 58 -6.13 -1.46 8.15
C THR A 58 -6.31 -2.75 7.36
N LYS A 59 -5.40 -3.73 7.52
CA LYS A 59 -5.55 -5.06 6.89
C LYS A 59 -6.85 -5.76 7.28
N TYR A 60 -7.27 -5.66 8.55
CA TYR A 60 -8.55 -6.23 9.00
C TYR A 60 -9.73 -5.51 8.36
N LEU A 61 -9.73 -4.17 8.39
CA LEU A 61 -10.77 -3.36 7.75
C LEU A 61 -10.86 -3.62 6.24
N ASP A 62 -9.74 -3.92 5.59
CA ASP A 62 -9.66 -4.26 4.17
C ASP A 62 -10.08 -5.68 3.83
N GLY A 63 -10.30 -6.54 4.84
CA GLY A 63 -10.60 -7.96 4.66
C GLY A 63 -9.39 -8.81 4.26
N THR A 64 -8.17 -8.27 4.39
CA THR A 64 -6.92 -9.02 4.10
C THR A 64 -6.63 -10.05 5.20
N VAL A 65 -7.03 -9.75 6.43
CA VAL A 65 -6.94 -10.64 7.58
C VAL A 65 -8.28 -10.67 8.32
N ASP A 66 -8.56 -11.76 9.01
CA ASP A 66 -9.75 -11.86 9.85
C ASP A 66 -9.51 -11.29 11.26
N LEU A 67 -10.58 -11.17 12.05
CA LEU A 67 -10.51 -10.69 13.42
C LEU A 67 -9.59 -11.57 14.27
N ARG A 68 -9.61 -12.89 14.04
CA ARG A 68 -8.79 -13.86 14.77
C ARG A 68 -7.29 -13.63 14.57
N TYR A 69 -6.87 -13.22 13.38
CA TYR A 69 -5.48 -12.84 13.10
C TYR A 69 -5.00 -11.80 14.11
N LEU A 70 -5.80 -10.75 14.40
CA LEU A 70 -5.41 -9.69 15.35
C LEU A 70 -5.08 -10.22 16.75
N PHE A 71 -5.69 -11.33 17.17
CA PHE A 71 -5.50 -11.93 18.49
C PHE A 71 -4.35 -12.95 18.54
N THR A 72 -4.05 -13.62 17.42
CA THR A 72 -3.19 -14.82 17.42
C THR A 72 -1.82 -14.60 16.78
N PHE A 73 -1.73 -13.77 15.74
CA PHE A 73 -0.54 -13.73 14.87
C PHE A 73 0.45 -12.56 15.14
N PRO A 74 0.04 -11.31 15.41
CA PRO A 74 0.96 -10.19 15.59
C PRO A 74 2.02 -10.44 16.67
N THR A 75 3.29 -10.18 16.33
CA THR A 75 4.46 -10.48 17.18
C THR A 75 4.52 -9.65 18.47
N VAL A 76 3.99 -8.43 18.44
CA VAL A 76 3.95 -7.51 19.59
C VAL A 76 2.50 -7.14 19.85
N ARG A 77 1.92 -7.73 20.90
CA ARG A 77 0.58 -7.40 21.36
C ARG A 77 0.51 -7.46 22.87
N VAL A 78 -0.29 -6.59 23.46
CA VAL A 78 -0.69 -6.70 24.85
C VAL A 78 -2.16 -7.10 24.87
N GLN A 79 -2.44 -8.15 25.62
CA GLN A 79 -3.79 -8.66 25.80
C GLN A 79 -4.33 -8.17 27.13
N TYR A 80 -5.62 -7.89 27.16
CA TYR A 80 -6.32 -7.41 28.33
C TYR A 80 -7.67 -8.07 28.48
N HIS A 81 -8.25 -7.98 29.66
CA HIS A 81 -9.68 -8.18 29.88
C HIS A 81 -10.27 -7.03 30.69
N PHE A 82 -11.57 -6.84 30.56
CA PHE A 82 -12.35 -5.87 31.33
C PHE A 82 -13.83 -6.24 31.33
N ASP A 83 -14.58 -5.59 32.22
CA ASP A 83 -16.05 -5.64 32.25
C ASP A 83 -16.59 -4.33 31.67
N LEU A 84 -17.37 -4.41 30.59
CA LEU A 84 -17.99 -3.25 29.96
C LEU A 84 -19.05 -2.61 30.87
N ASN A 85 -19.64 -3.34 31.82
CA ASN A 85 -20.56 -2.77 32.80
C ASN A 85 -19.87 -1.75 33.74
N HIS A 86 -18.53 -1.75 33.78
CA HIS A 86 -17.75 -0.75 34.50
C HIS A 86 -17.35 0.47 33.65
N LEU A 87 -17.91 0.61 32.44
CA LEU A 87 -17.72 1.80 31.61
C LEU A 87 -18.24 3.04 32.33
N LYS A 88 -17.37 4.03 32.56
CA LYS A 88 -17.72 5.33 33.16
C LYS A 88 -17.10 6.45 32.36
N ASP A 89 -17.90 7.46 32.01
CA ASP A 89 -17.47 8.61 31.19
C ASP A 89 -16.77 8.17 29.89
N GLY A 90 -17.29 7.11 29.25
CA GLY A 90 -16.73 6.51 28.04
C GLY A 90 -15.37 5.83 28.24
N LYS A 91 -14.95 5.57 29.48
CA LYS A 91 -13.66 4.93 29.81
C LYS A 91 -13.85 3.62 30.54
N VAL A 92 -13.00 2.66 30.22
CA VAL A 92 -12.92 1.37 30.90
C VAL A 92 -11.50 1.12 31.40
N MET A 93 -11.39 0.44 32.54
CA MET A 93 -10.12 -0.01 33.10
C MET A 93 -9.84 -1.44 32.65
N MET A 94 -8.78 -1.60 31.88
CA MET A 94 -8.32 -2.87 31.35
C MET A 94 -7.25 -3.47 32.26
N THR A 95 -7.39 -4.77 32.53
CA THR A 95 -6.40 -5.54 33.29
C THR A 95 -5.65 -6.45 32.32
N PRO A 96 -4.31 -6.52 32.38
CA PRO A 96 -3.55 -7.43 31.52
C PRO A 96 -4.06 -8.88 31.62
N TRP A 97 -4.16 -9.55 30.48
CA TRP A 97 -4.39 -10.99 30.43
C TRP A 97 -3.05 -11.70 30.67
N GLU A 98 -3.00 -12.60 31.65
CA GLU A 98 -1.81 -13.40 31.95
C GLU A 98 -2.00 -14.81 31.39
N GLY A 99 -1.01 -15.29 30.64
CA GLY A 99 -1.02 -16.62 30.03
C GLY A 99 -1.61 -16.67 28.63
N GLU A 100 -1.82 -17.89 28.14
CA GLU A 100 -2.39 -18.13 26.82
C GLU A 100 -3.91 -17.88 26.83
N ILE A 101 -4.45 -17.40 25.72
CA ILE A 101 -5.90 -17.31 25.52
C ILE A 101 -6.41 -18.69 25.13
N ASP A 102 -7.39 -19.20 25.88
CA ASP A 102 -8.09 -20.44 25.54
C ASP A 102 -8.78 -20.29 24.17
N GLU A 103 -8.67 -21.32 23.34
CA GLU A 103 -9.24 -21.37 21.99
C GLU A 103 -10.72 -20.98 21.94
N ARG A 104 -11.50 -21.31 22.98
CA ARG A 104 -12.93 -21.00 23.08
C ARG A 104 -13.25 -19.51 23.17
N TYR A 105 -12.26 -18.69 23.56
CA TYR A 105 -12.40 -17.25 23.68
C TYR A 105 -11.89 -16.50 22.45
N LEU A 106 -11.21 -17.18 21.53
CA LEU A 106 -10.71 -16.54 20.32
C LEU A 106 -11.85 -16.31 19.32
N PRO A 107 -11.76 -15.27 18.47
CA PRO A 107 -12.69 -15.11 17.37
C PRO A 107 -12.71 -16.35 16.49
N LEU A 108 -13.88 -16.63 15.92
CA LEU A 108 -14.02 -17.67 14.91
C LEU A 108 -13.16 -17.32 13.69
N PRO A 109 -12.54 -18.32 13.04
CA PRO A 109 -11.90 -18.11 11.75
C PRO A 109 -12.88 -17.52 10.73
N ARG A 110 -12.37 -16.68 9.81
CA ARG A 110 -13.15 -16.03 8.73
C ARG A 110 -14.15 -14.97 9.19
N PHE A 111 -13.97 -14.41 10.39
CA PHE A 111 -14.70 -13.23 10.81
C PHE A 111 -14.03 -11.97 10.26
N PHE A 112 -14.52 -11.43 9.14
CA PHE A 112 -13.96 -10.25 8.46
C PHE A 112 -14.69 -8.97 8.85
N SER A 113 -14.14 -7.81 8.46
CA SER A 113 -14.80 -6.51 8.67
C SER A 113 -16.18 -6.41 8.00
N THR A 114 -16.41 -7.17 6.93
CA THR A 114 -17.72 -7.27 6.27
C THR A 114 -18.79 -7.93 7.14
N ASN A 115 -18.41 -8.55 8.26
CA ASN A 115 -19.33 -9.09 9.26
C ASN A 115 -19.73 -8.07 10.33
N HIS A 116 -19.25 -6.82 10.25
CA HIS A 116 -19.73 -5.74 11.13
C HIS A 116 -21.24 -5.52 10.90
N THR A 117 -21.97 -5.30 11.99
CA THR A 117 -23.40 -4.96 11.95
C THR A 117 -23.62 -3.47 12.14
N GLU A 118 -22.62 -2.78 12.68
CA GLU A 118 -22.62 -1.34 12.92
C GLU A 118 -21.71 -0.65 11.91
N GLU A 119 -22.09 0.55 11.48
CA GLU A 119 -21.23 1.37 10.62
C GLU A 119 -19.99 1.84 11.40
N TYR A 120 -18.82 1.40 10.95
CA TYR A 120 -17.55 1.89 11.47
C TYR A 120 -16.93 2.89 10.49
N LYS A 121 -16.74 4.14 10.93
CA LYS A 121 -16.07 5.19 10.15
C LYS A 121 -14.59 4.88 10.01
N ALA A 122 -14.25 4.16 8.96
CA ALA A 122 -12.88 4.00 8.49
C ALA A 122 -12.53 5.08 7.45
N ASP A 123 -11.24 5.23 7.15
CA ASP A 123 -10.83 6.03 5.99
C ASP A 123 -11.47 5.47 4.72
N ASP A 124 -11.88 6.35 3.80
CA ASP A 124 -12.54 5.96 2.56
C ASP A 124 -11.66 4.96 1.78
N ARG A 125 -12.31 3.97 1.15
CA ARG A 125 -11.66 3.08 0.18
C ARG A 125 -11.80 3.67 -1.20
N ALA A 126 -10.84 3.35 -2.07
CA ALA A 126 -11.00 3.56 -3.50
C ALA A 126 -12.30 2.94 -4.00
N SER A 127 -13.12 3.72 -4.71
CA SER A 127 -14.42 3.30 -5.25
C SER A 127 -14.40 3.16 -6.77
N ASP A 128 -13.53 3.89 -7.45
CA ASP A 128 -13.46 3.87 -8.91
C ASP A 128 -12.95 2.51 -9.37
N THR A 129 -13.50 2.00 -10.46
CA THR A 129 -13.24 0.63 -10.91
C THR A 129 -12.68 0.64 -12.32
N GLU A 130 -11.61 -0.13 -12.53
CA GLU A 130 -11.07 -0.44 -13.84
C GLU A 130 -11.27 -1.94 -14.14
N LYS A 131 -11.60 -2.25 -15.38
CA LYS A 131 -11.82 -3.63 -15.81
C LYS A 131 -10.81 -4.02 -16.88
N LEU A 132 -9.96 -4.98 -16.53
CA LEU A 132 -8.96 -5.54 -17.42
C LEU A 132 -9.46 -6.89 -17.94
N VAL A 133 -9.58 -7.02 -19.25
CA VAL A 133 -9.89 -8.29 -19.92
C VAL A 133 -8.66 -9.19 -19.83
N ILE A 134 -8.86 -10.45 -19.44
CA ILE A 134 -7.82 -11.47 -19.42
C ILE A 134 -8.08 -12.45 -20.56
N ASP A 135 -7.03 -12.77 -21.31
CA ASP A 135 -7.09 -13.82 -22.32
C ASP A 135 -5.81 -14.68 -22.36
N GLY A 136 -5.90 -15.81 -23.07
CA GLY A 136 -4.86 -16.83 -23.15
C GLY A 136 -4.72 -17.66 -21.88
N GLU A 137 -3.65 -18.48 -21.83
CA GLU A 137 -3.34 -19.32 -20.67
C GLU A 137 -2.49 -18.56 -19.66
N TRP A 138 -2.85 -18.65 -18.37
CA TRP A 138 -2.12 -18.02 -17.28
C TRP A 138 -1.61 -19.04 -16.27
N GLU A 139 -0.32 -18.98 -15.99
CA GLU A 139 0.25 -19.65 -14.82
C GLU A 139 -0.06 -18.83 -13.57
N LEU A 140 -0.11 -19.48 -12.41
CA LEU A 140 -0.35 -18.79 -11.12
C LEU A 140 0.67 -17.66 -10.87
N GLN A 141 1.90 -17.82 -11.36
CA GLN A 141 2.95 -16.81 -11.22
C GLN A 141 2.70 -15.57 -12.08
N ASP A 142 2.08 -15.73 -13.25
CA ASP A 142 1.78 -14.63 -14.16
C ASP A 142 0.83 -13.62 -13.50
N PHE A 143 -0.19 -14.09 -12.77
CA PHE A 143 -1.12 -13.23 -12.05
C PHE A 143 -0.40 -12.35 -11.03
N GLY A 144 0.44 -12.96 -10.18
CA GLY A 144 1.19 -12.21 -9.18
C GLY A 144 2.19 -11.24 -9.80
N GLN A 145 2.87 -11.65 -10.88
CA GLN A 145 3.83 -10.80 -11.57
C GLN A 145 3.15 -9.60 -12.24
N PHE A 146 2.11 -9.83 -13.04
CA PHE A 146 1.37 -8.74 -13.69
C PHE A 146 0.80 -7.76 -12.66
N GLN A 147 0.08 -8.26 -11.65
CA GLN A 147 -0.52 -7.42 -10.61
C GLN A 147 0.54 -6.57 -9.89
N GLN A 148 1.69 -7.16 -9.53
CA GLN A 148 2.76 -6.40 -8.88
C GLN A 148 3.31 -5.30 -9.80
N LYS A 149 3.55 -5.58 -11.08
CA LYS A 149 4.12 -4.59 -12.01
C LYS A 149 3.13 -3.48 -12.33
N TYR A 150 1.86 -3.82 -12.51
CA TYR A 150 0.80 -2.86 -12.74
C TYR A 150 0.60 -1.96 -11.50
N ALA A 151 0.57 -2.55 -10.30
CA ALA A 151 0.52 -1.82 -9.04
C ALA A 151 1.75 -0.92 -8.81
N ASP A 152 2.96 -1.38 -9.14
CA ASP A 152 4.18 -0.58 -9.06
C ASP A 152 4.08 0.69 -9.92
N VAL A 153 3.58 0.57 -11.15
CA VAL A 153 3.41 1.71 -12.08
C VAL A 153 2.33 2.66 -11.55
N TYR A 154 1.18 2.10 -11.15
CA TYR A 154 0.06 2.84 -10.56
C TYR A 154 0.50 3.66 -9.34
N ALA A 155 1.14 3.01 -8.35
CA ALA A 155 1.58 3.65 -7.11
C ALA A 155 2.62 4.75 -7.37
N PHE A 156 3.48 4.56 -8.38
CA PHE A 156 4.45 5.59 -8.76
C PHE A 156 3.77 6.84 -9.33
N ILE A 157 2.75 6.67 -10.17
CA ILE A 157 1.98 7.79 -10.73
C ILE A 157 1.28 8.56 -9.60
N ILE A 158 0.57 7.85 -8.72
CA ILE A 158 -0.07 8.43 -7.52
C ILE A 158 0.93 9.24 -6.70
N ALA A 159 2.11 8.68 -6.43
CA ALA A 159 3.15 9.36 -5.67
C ALA A 159 3.59 10.68 -6.33
N THR A 160 3.84 10.66 -7.65
CA THR A 160 4.22 11.88 -8.37
C THR A 160 3.09 12.91 -8.46
N ASN A 161 1.84 12.46 -8.62
CA ASN A 161 0.67 13.34 -8.64
C ASN A 161 0.43 13.98 -7.27
N THR A 162 0.57 13.20 -6.19
CA THR A 162 0.47 13.68 -4.80
C THR A 162 1.52 14.75 -4.51
N TRP A 163 2.75 14.54 -4.99
CA TRP A 163 3.82 15.52 -4.80
C TRP A 163 3.51 16.84 -5.54
N SER A 164 3.10 16.75 -6.80
CA SER A 164 2.78 17.90 -7.64
C SER A 164 1.46 18.60 -7.29
N SER A 165 0.52 17.91 -6.64
CA SER A 165 -0.80 18.46 -6.33
C SER A 165 -0.73 19.58 -5.30
N ALA A 166 -1.43 20.69 -5.57
CA ALA A 166 -1.58 21.78 -4.61
C ALA A 166 -2.55 21.44 -3.47
N SER A 167 -3.47 20.49 -3.67
CA SER A 167 -4.46 20.07 -2.67
C SER A 167 -3.94 18.98 -1.73
N ALA A 168 -2.81 18.34 -2.05
CA ALA A 168 -2.22 17.30 -1.21
C ALA A 168 -1.70 17.86 0.12
N THR A 169 -2.05 17.18 1.22
CA THR A 169 -1.62 17.57 2.57
C THR A 169 -0.10 17.49 2.73
N LEU A 170 0.46 18.31 3.62
CA LEU A 170 1.89 18.27 3.95
C LEU A 170 2.34 16.88 4.44
N ALA A 171 1.48 16.20 5.21
CA ALA A 171 1.75 14.86 5.71
C ALA A 171 1.84 13.82 4.58
N SER A 172 0.95 13.90 3.58
CA SER A 172 1.01 13.02 2.40
C SER A 172 2.27 13.29 1.57
N LYS A 173 2.59 14.56 1.28
CA LYS A 173 3.82 14.92 0.55
C LYS A 173 5.08 14.45 1.26
N ARG A 174 5.10 14.56 2.60
CA ARG A 174 6.22 14.09 3.42
C ARG A 174 6.41 12.58 3.34
N ARG A 175 5.33 11.79 3.45
CA ARG A 175 5.37 10.32 3.30
C ARG A 175 5.93 9.91 1.94
N VAL A 176 5.45 10.55 0.87
CA VAL A 176 6.00 10.32 -0.48
C VAL A 176 7.49 10.65 -0.52
N LYS A 177 7.90 11.81 -0.02
CA LYS A 177 9.31 12.21 -0.02
C LYS A 177 10.21 11.24 0.76
N GLU A 178 9.77 10.78 1.93
CA GLU A 178 10.51 9.83 2.76
C GLU A 178 10.82 8.52 2.01
N ALA A 179 9.89 8.03 1.18
CA ALA A 179 10.12 6.82 0.36
C ALA A 179 11.26 6.96 -0.67
N PHE A 180 11.56 8.20 -1.11
CA PHE A 180 12.66 8.50 -2.03
C PHE A 180 13.99 8.79 -1.33
N LEU A 181 13.98 9.32 -0.10
CA LEU A 181 15.21 9.79 0.57
C LEU A 181 15.96 8.72 1.36
N ASP A 182 15.28 7.70 1.89
CA ASP A 182 15.87 6.74 2.84
C ASP A 182 16.74 5.66 2.16
N ARG A 183 17.41 5.98 1.04
CA ARG A 183 18.06 4.97 0.19
C ARG A 183 19.39 5.41 -0.41
N PRO A 184 20.39 4.51 -0.45
CA PRO A 184 21.69 4.79 -1.07
C PRO A 184 21.65 4.73 -2.62
N PHE A 185 20.65 4.08 -3.22
CA PHE A 185 20.52 3.86 -4.67
C PHE A 185 21.76 3.21 -5.33
N ARG A 186 22.37 2.24 -4.63
CA ARG A 186 23.59 1.53 -5.05
C ARG A 186 23.33 0.23 -5.83
N GLY A 187 22.08 -0.07 -6.17
CA GLY A 187 21.76 -1.30 -6.89
C GLY A 187 20.27 -1.60 -7.00
N GLY A 188 19.94 -2.74 -7.61
CA GLY A 188 18.57 -3.17 -7.90
C GLY A 188 17.64 -3.19 -6.68
N PHE A 189 18.17 -3.58 -5.51
CA PHE A 189 17.40 -3.73 -4.27
C PHE A 189 16.83 -2.41 -3.75
N SER A 190 17.54 -1.29 -3.95
CA SER A 190 17.03 0.05 -3.58
C SER A 190 15.74 0.40 -4.32
N TYR A 191 15.63 -0.01 -5.60
CA TYR A 191 14.43 0.25 -6.38
C TYR A 191 13.28 -0.68 -5.99
N VAL A 192 13.56 -1.96 -5.71
CA VAL A 192 12.54 -2.89 -5.23
C VAL A 192 11.86 -2.34 -3.98
N HIS A 193 12.66 -1.85 -3.03
CA HIS A 193 12.09 -1.22 -1.85
C HIS A 193 11.41 0.11 -2.15
N LEU A 194 11.93 0.95 -3.07
CA LEU A 194 11.24 2.17 -3.48
C LEU A 194 9.80 1.89 -3.90
N PHE A 195 9.58 0.97 -4.85
CA PHE A 195 8.22 0.67 -5.33
C PHE A 195 7.34 0.02 -4.26
N ARG A 196 7.91 -0.84 -3.40
CA ARG A 196 7.19 -1.40 -2.26
C ARG A 196 6.72 -0.31 -1.31
N ASP A 197 7.62 0.56 -0.87
CA ASP A 197 7.30 1.58 0.11
C ASP A 197 6.40 2.66 -0.50
N LEU A 198 6.48 2.94 -1.81
CA LEU A 198 5.49 3.78 -2.50
C LEU A 198 4.10 3.14 -2.45
N SER A 199 4.00 1.84 -2.76
CA SER A 199 2.73 1.11 -2.71
C SER A 199 2.12 1.06 -1.31
N GLU A 200 2.96 0.93 -0.28
CA GLU A 200 2.54 0.94 1.14
C GLU A 200 2.12 2.34 1.63
N ASN A 201 2.57 3.41 0.97
CA ASN A 201 2.26 4.79 1.35
C ASN A 201 1.08 5.40 0.57
N VAL A 202 0.54 4.71 -0.42
CA VAL A 202 -0.69 5.13 -1.11
C VAL A 202 -1.84 5.20 -0.09
N PRO A 203 -2.57 6.32 0.01
CA PRO A 203 -3.74 6.41 0.88
C PRO A 203 -4.76 5.31 0.56
N ARG A 204 -5.47 4.81 1.58
CA ARG A 204 -6.49 3.76 1.41
C ARG A 204 -7.57 4.13 0.37
N SER A 205 -7.89 5.41 0.26
CA SER A 205 -8.85 5.97 -0.70
C SER A 205 -8.37 5.93 -2.15
N GLU A 206 -7.09 5.70 -2.38
CA GLU A 206 -6.46 5.66 -3.71
C GLU A 206 -5.75 4.32 -3.96
N GLN A 207 -5.78 3.40 -2.99
CA GLN A 207 -5.03 2.17 -3.05
C GLN A 207 -5.62 1.22 -4.07
N LEU A 208 -4.75 0.71 -4.95
CA LEU A 208 -5.14 -0.30 -5.93
C LEU A 208 -5.51 -1.60 -5.21
N ASN A 209 -6.75 -2.06 -5.40
CA ASN A 209 -7.25 -3.27 -4.75
C ASN A 209 -7.93 -4.19 -5.76
N LEU A 210 -7.81 -5.49 -5.55
CA LEU A 210 -8.52 -6.48 -6.34
C LEU A 210 -9.98 -6.59 -5.87
N SER A 211 -10.94 -6.32 -6.75
CA SER A 211 -12.35 -6.51 -6.46
C SER A 211 -12.78 -7.94 -6.79
N LYS A 212 -12.55 -8.34 -8.04
CA LYS A 212 -13.08 -9.58 -8.59
C LYS A 212 -12.17 -10.11 -9.68
N ILE A 213 -12.04 -11.43 -9.74
CA ILE A 213 -11.43 -12.13 -10.87
C ILE A 213 -12.45 -13.12 -11.39
N LYS A 214 -12.77 -13.02 -12.67
CA LYS A 214 -13.47 -14.05 -13.42
C LYS A 214 -12.49 -14.68 -14.39
N TYR A 215 -11.89 -15.79 -13.97
CA TYR A 215 -10.99 -16.55 -14.82
C TYR A 215 -11.78 -17.56 -15.66
N GLU A 216 -12.00 -17.17 -16.90
CA GLU A 216 -12.50 -17.91 -18.06
C GLU A 216 -11.78 -17.28 -19.26
N SER A 217 -11.54 -17.96 -20.38
CA SER A 217 -10.95 -17.30 -21.57
C SER A 217 -12.06 -17.06 -22.59
N PRO A 218 -12.42 -15.80 -22.90
CA PRO A 218 -11.95 -14.55 -22.29
C PRO A 218 -12.62 -14.26 -20.94
N GLY A 219 -11.88 -13.64 -20.03
CA GLY A 219 -12.26 -13.38 -18.63
C GLY A 219 -11.95 -11.94 -18.25
N HIS A 220 -12.01 -11.61 -16.95
CA HIS A 220 -11.66 -10.25 -16.51
C HIS A 220 -11.19 -10.18 -15.06
N VAL A 221 -10.39 -9.14 -14.79
CA VAL A 221 -10.13 -8.60 -13.45
C VAL A 221 -10.83 -7.27 -13.31
N GLU A 222 -11.56 -7.08 -12.22
CA GLU A 222 -12.01 -5.77 -11.76
C GLU A 222 -11.11 -5.33 -10.61
N ILE A 223 -10.54 -4.13 -10.73
CA ILE A 223 -9.68 -3.51 -9.72
C ILE A 223 -10.28 -2.17 -9.27
N PHE A 224 -10.20 -1.88 -7.98
CA PHE A 224 -10.54 -0.56 -7.43
C PHE A 224 -9.31 0.33 -7.38
N GLY A 225 -9.47 1.63 -7.59
CA GLY A 225 -8.40 2.62 -7.54
C GLY A 225 -8.92 4.04 -7.74
N ASN A 226 -8.07 4.89 -8.29
CA ASN A 226 -8.31 6.29 -8.61
C ASN A 226 -8.52 6.43 -10.12
N GLU A 227 -9.65 7.00 -10.52
CA GLU A 227 -10.05 7.17 -11.92
C GLU A 227 -9.00 7.93 -12.75
N ASP A 228 -8.48 9.06 -12.26
CA ASP A 228 -7.48 9.86 -12.99
C ASP A 228 -6.21 9.05 -13.33
N VAL A 229 -5.80 8.14 -12.44
CA VAL A 229 -4.64 7.28 -12.68
C VAL A 229 -4.96 6.13 -13.63
N PHE A 230 -6.19 5.61 -13.61
CA PHE A 230 -6.63 4.66 -14.64
C PHE A 230 -6.62 5.31 -16.01
N ASP A 231 -7.21 6.50 -16.17
CA ASP A 231 -7.15 7.28 -17.41
C ASP A 231 -5.71 7.54 -17.85
N HIS A 232 -4.81 7.84 -16.91
CA HIS A 232 -3.40 8.00 -17.23
C HIS A 232 -2.78 6.68 -17.73
N LEU A 233 -3.09 5.55 -17.11
CA LEU A 233 -2.63 4.22 -17.52
C LEU A 233 -3.13 3.82 -18.92
N HIS A 234 -4.38 4.16 -19.24
CA HIS A 234 -4.98 4.02 -20.57
C HIS A 234 -4.22 4.82 -21.64
N ASN A 235 -3.55 5.90 -21.26
CA ASN A 235 -2.71 6.68 -22.17
C ASN A 235 -1.27 6.14 -22.24
N ILE A 236 -0.63 5.87 -21.10
CA ILE A 236 0.81 5.55 -21.09
C ILE A 236 1.10 4.16 -21.67
N ILE A 237 0.28 3.14 -21.40
CA ILE A 237 0.57 1.77 -21.84
C ILE A 237 0.49 1.68 -23.37
N PRO A 238 -0.60 2.13 -24.05
CA PRO A 238 -0.65 2.15 -25.50
C PRO A 238 0.43 3.03 -26.14
N ASN A 239 0.72 4.22 -25.57
CA ASN A 239 1.83 5.05 -26.05
C ASN A 239 3.19 4.32 -25.94
N PHE A 240 3.44 3.65 -24.81
CA PHE A 240 4.66 2.88 -24.59
C PHE A 240 4.81 1.75 -25.62
N LEU A 241 3.72 1.03 -25.90
CA LEU A 241 3.70 -0.02 -26.92
C LEU A 241 3.94 0.53 -28.32
N HIS A 242 3.28 1.63 -28.68
CA HIS A 242 3.46 2.29 -29.97
C HIS A 242 4.90 2.78 -30.18
N LYS A 243 5.51 3.37 -29.15
CA LYS A 243 6.88 3.90 -29.19
C LYS A 243 7.95 2.93 -28.69
N ARG A 244 7.64 1.64 -28.51
CA ARG A 244 8.50 0.67 -27.81
C ARG A 244 9.93 0.61 -28.35
N ALA A 245 10.10 0.61 -29.67
CA ALA A 245 11.42 0.55 -30.30
C ALA A 245 12.26 1.80 -30.00
N LEU A 246 11.66 2.98 -30.11
CA LEU A 246 12.29 4.27 -29.82
C LEU A 246 12.66 4.38 -28.34
N LEU A 247 11.70 4.10 -27.44
CA LEU A 247 11.91 4.14 -25.99
C LEU A 247 12.97 3.14 -25.56
N GLY A 248 12.96 1.93 -26.13
CA GLY A 248 13.99 0.92 -25.87
C GLY A 248 15.37 1.34 -26.33
N ALA A 249 15.50 2.02 -27.47
CA ALA A 249 16.78 2.58 -27.92
C ALA A 249 17.29 3.67 -26.97
N LYS A 250 16.42 4.62 -26.58
CA LYS A 250 16.74 5.68 -25.60
C LYS A 250 17.16 5.09 -24.25
N TYR A 251 16.39 4.13 -23.73
CA TYR A 251 16.69 3.42 -22.49
C TYR A 251 18.06 2.73 -22.55
N ARG A 252 18.32 1.92 -23.59
CA ARG A 252 19.59 1.19 -23.71
C ARG A 252 20.79 2.12 -23.80
N SER A 253 20.70 3.16 -24.62
CA SER A 253 21.77 4.16 -24.76
C SER A 253 22.04 4.86 -23.43
N PHE A 254 20.99 5.28 -22.71
CA PHE A 254 21.15 5.96 -21.44
C PHE A 254 21.68 5.04 -20.33
N HIS A 255 21.16 3.81 -20.26
CA HIS A 255 21.65 2.79 -19.34
C HIS A 255 23.13 2.45 -19.61
N GLN A 256 23.51 2.28 -20.88
CA GLN A 256 24.89 2.02 -21.29
C GLN A 256 25.82 3.14 -20.83
N TYR A 257 25.44 4.40 -21.06
CA TYR A 257 26.19 5.56 -20.56
C TYR A 257 26.43 5.50 -19.04
N LEU A 258 25.39 5.21 -18.25
CA LEU A 258 25.53 5.12 -16.79
C LEU A 258 26.40 3.92 -16.36
N SER A 259 26.38 2.83 -17.13
CA SER A 259 27.18 1.63 -16.85
C SER A 259 28.66 1.84 -17.15
N GLU A 260 28.98 2.35 -18.34
CA GLU A 260 30.36 2.60 -18.81
C GLU A 260 31.09 3.60 -17.94
N ASN A 261 30.39 4.63 -17.46
CA ASN A 261 30.93 5.63 -16.54
C ASN A 261 30.79 5.24 -15.06
N HIS A 262 30.41 4.00 -14.77
CA HIS A 262 30.29 3.45 -13.40
C HIS A 262 29.32 4.18 -12.45
N TYR A 263 28.43 5.01 -12.98
CA TYR A 263 27.44 5.77 -12.20
C TYR A 263 26.45 4.88 -11.43
N PHE A 264 26.20 3.65 -11.87
CA PHE A 264 25.40 2.69 -11.09
C PHE A 264 26.05 2.30 -9.76
N LYS A 265 27.39 2.34 -9.67
CA LYS A 265 28.14 1.98 -8.46
C LYS A 265 28.21 3.14 -7.45
N ILE A 266 27.95 4.36 -7.91
CA ILE A 266 27.97 5.58 -7.08
C ILE A 266 26.65 5.68 -6.31
N GLU A 267 26.76 5.87 -4.99
CA GLU A 267 25.61 6.14 -4.12
C GLU A 267 25.08 7.55 -4.40
N GLY A 268 23.76 7.74 -4.34
CA GLY A 268 23.15 9.03 -4.64
C GLY A 268 23.76 10.17 -3.84
N GLN A 269 23.96 9.97 -2.53
CA GLN A 269 24.52 10.96 -1.62
C GLN A 269 25.98 11.33 -1.92
N LEU A 270 26.71 10.46 -2.63
CA LEU A 270 28.11 10.67 -3.02
C LEU A 270 28.25 11.31 -4.40
N TYR A 271 27.13 11.48 -5.13
CA TYR A 271 27.15 12.16 -6.42
C TYR A 271 27.42 13.67 -6.22
N PRO A 272 28.48 14.23 -6.82
CA PRO A 272 28.86 15.61 -6.57
C PRO A 272 27.84 16.59 -7.17
N LYS A 273 27.48 17.62 -6.39
CA LYS A 273 26.67 18.74 -6.91
C LYS A 273 27.47 19.51 -7.96
N GLY A 274 26.84 19.85 -9.09
CA GLY A 274 27.51 20.56 -10.18
C GLY A 274 28.46 19.69 -11.00
N ASP A 275 28.30 18.36 -10.94
CA ASP A 275 28.98 17.44 -11.85
C ASP A 275 28.72 17.87 -13.31
N PRO A 276 29.75 17.94 -14.18
CA PRO A 276 29.58 18.35 -15.58
C PRO A 276 28.52 17.53 -16.35
N THR A 277 28.25 16.31 -15.89
CA THR A 277 27.29 15.39 -16.51
C THR A 277 25.85 15.56 -15.99
N GLU A 278 25.64 16.39 -14.96
CA GLU A 278 24.33 16.62 -14.35
C GLU A 278 23.29 17.10 -15.38
N LYS A 279 23.67 18.08 -16.22
CA LYS A 279 22.80 18.59 -17.28
C LYS A 279 22.44 17.51 -18.30
N PHE A 280 23.41 16.66 -18.66
CA PHE A 280 23.19 15.56 -19.58
C PHE A 280 22.23 14.51 -18.98
N MET A 281 22.48 14.08 -17.74
CA MET A 281 21.62 13.12 -17.04
C MET A 281 20.20 13.64 -16.87
N LYS A 282 20.06 14.90 -16.45
CA LYS A 282 18.75 15.56 -16.31
C LYS A 282 18.00 15.59 -17.64
N SER A 283 18.67 16.01 -18.73
CA SER A 283 18.07 16.05 -20.06
C SER A 283 17.61 14.66 -20.52
N ARG A 284 18.47 13.65 -20.41
CA ARG A 284 18.14 12.28 -20.86
C ARG A 284 17.03 11.64 -20.04
N ALA A 285 17.03 11.84 -18.73
CA ALA A 285 15.97 11.34 -17.86
C ALA A 285 14.64 12.03 -18.16
N GLY A 286 14.63 13.36 -18.33
CA GLY A 286 13.45 14.12 -18.69
C GLY A 286 12.91 13.77 -20.07
N GLU A 287 13.78 13.64 -21.08
CA GLU A 287 13.41 13.18 -22.43
C GLU A 287 12.74 11.80 -22.40
N LEU A 288 13.30 10.86 -21.62
CA LEU A 288 12.74 9.52 -21.51
C LEU A 288 11.38 9.53 -20.80
N ALA A 289 11.24 10.25 -19.69
CA ALA A 289 10.00 10.37 -18.94
C ALA A 289 8.89 11.04 -19.77
N ASN A 290 9.21 12.13 -20.47
CA ASN A 290 8.27 12.85 -21.33
C ASN A 290 7.76 11.96 -22.50
N GLU A 291 8.64 11.17 -23.11
CA GLU A 291 8.26 10.28 -24.21
C GLU A 291 7.40 9.10 -23.76
N MET A 292 7.62 8.62 -22.53
CA MET A 292 6.77 7.61 -21.88
C MET A 292 5.42 8.19 -21.43
N LEU A 293 5.25 9.52 -21.41
CA LEU A 293 4.13 10.27 -20.81
C LEU A 293 4.00 10.10 -19.27
N ALA A 294 4.94 9.40 -18.66
CA ALA A 294 5.08 9.22 -17.22
C ALA A 294 6.52 8.76 -16.90
N PRO A 295 7.04 9.02 -15.70
CA PRO A 295 6.42 9.82 -14.64
C PRO A 295 6.53 11.33 -14.92
N ASN A 296 5.89 12.17 -14.10
CA ASN A 296 6.19 13.60 -14.09
C ASN A 296 7.65 13.82 -13.68
N PHE A 297 8.50 14.21 -14.64
CA PHE A 297 9.93 14.33 -14.39
C PHE A 297 10.29 15.40 -13.37
N GLU A 298 9.60 16.55 -13.36
CA GLU A 298 9.87 17.61 -12.39
C GLU A 298 9.52 17.14 -10.96
N ALA A 299 8.45 16.36 -10.80
CA ALA A 299 8.13 15.74 -9.52
C ALA A 299 9.25 14.79 -9.06
N VAL A 300 9.76 13.94 -9.96
CA VAL A 300 10.88 13.04 -9.66
C VAL A 300 12.16 13.82 -9.34
N TRP A 301 12.43 14.90 -10.06
CA TRP A 301 13.57 15.78 -9.82
C TRP A 301 13.54 16.36 -8.40
N ASP A 302 12.39 16.88 -7.97
CA ASP A 302 12.21 17.43 -6.64
C ASP A 302 12.23 16.36 -5.53
N LEU A 303 11.59 15.21 -5.77
CA LEU A 303 11.54 14.08 -4.83
C LEU A 303 12.93 13.47 -4.58
N THR A 304 13.85 13.63 -5.53
CA THR A 304 15.22 13.14 -5.44
C THR A 304 16.21 14.22 -4.98
N ASP A 305 15.72 15.30 -4.35
CA ASP A 305 16.51 16.45 -3.90
C ASP A 305 17.42 17.00 -5.00
N GLN A 306 16.90 17.04 -6.23
CA GLN A 306 17.60 17.57 -7.40
C GLN A 306 18.91 16.81 -7.71
N ASN A 307 18.95 15.53 -7.37
CA ASN A 307 20.07 14.66 -7.65
C ASN A 307 19.90 13.99 -9.02
N ALA A 308 20.62 14.47 -10.03
CA ALA A 308 20.49 13.97 -11.40
C ALA A 308 20.78 12.48 -11.56
N LEU A 309 21.74 11.95 -10.79
CA LEU A 309 22.02 10.53 -10.83
C LEU A 309 20.86 9.71 -10.27
N VAL A 310 20.31 10.10 -9.12
CA VAL A 310 19.18 9.40 -8.50
C VAL A 310 17.94 9.51 -9.39
N ALA A 311 17.60 10.70 -9.86
CA ALA A 311 16.48 10.93 -10.78
C ALA A 311 16.59 10.06 -12.04
N ALA A 312 17.78 10.02 -12.66
CA ALA A 312 18.04 9.18 -13.83
C ALA A 312 17.79 7.69 -13.53
N LYS A 313 18.34 7.18 -12.42
CA LYS A 313 18.16 5.77 -12.06
C LYS A 313 16.69 5.44 -11.73
N VAL A 314 15.97 6.36 -11.10
CA VAL A 314 14.53 6.22 -10.81
C VAL A 314 13.74 6.12 -12.10
N VAL A 315 13.94 7.04 -13.05
CA VAL A 315 13.25 7.03 -14.36
C VAL A 315 13.56 5.74 -15.13
N LEU A 316 14.83 5.29 -15.16
CA LEU A 316 15.21 4.02 -15.77
C LEU A 316 14.56 2.82 -15.08
N SER A 317 14.34 2.89 -13.76
CA SER A 317 13.63 1.84 -13.04
C SER A 317 12.14 1.83 -13.33
N PHE A 318 11.51 3.00 -13.46
CA PHE A 318 10.11 3.11 -13.89
C PHE A 318 9.92 2.56 -15.30
N TYR A 319 10.80 2.92 -16.26
CA TYR A 319 10.79 2.34 -17.61
C TYR A 319 10.72 0.81 -17.58
N ARG A 320 11.54 0.15 -16.75
CA ARG A 320 11.55 -1.32 -16.65
C ARG A 320 10.21 -1.86 -16.15
N ARG A 321 9.62 -1.24 -15.11
CA ARG A 321 8.32 -1.66 -14.56
C ARG A 321 7.19 -1.48 -15.58
N LEU A 322 7.17 -0.33 -16.27
CA LEU A 322 6.21 -0.07 -17.33
C LEU A 322 6.38 -1.06 -18.49
N ASN A 323 7.61 -1.35 -18.91
CA ASN A 323 7.87 -2.35 -19.95
C ASN A 323 7.38 -3.75 -19.52
N ASP A 324 7.63 -4.16 -18.28
CA ASP A 324 7.18 -5.45 -17.76
C ASP A 324 5.63 -5.54 -17.77
N ALA A 325 4.95 -4.50 -17.29
CA ALA A 325 3.48 -4.45 -17.31
C ALA A 325 2.92 -4.42 -18.75
N ALA A 326 3.46 -3.55 -19.62
CA ALA A 326 3.03 -3.42 -21.01
C ALA A 326 3.28 -4.69 -21.83
N THR A 327 4.22 -5.55 -21.44
CA THR A 327 4.49 -6.81 -22.14
C THR A 327 3.25 -7.74 -22.12
N TYR A 328 2.46 -7.75 -21.04
CA TYR A 328 1.22 -8.54 -20.98
C TYR A 328 0.17 -8.04 -21.99
N PHE A 329 0.08 -6.72 -22.17
CA PHE A 329 -0.77 -6.11 -23.20
C PHE A 329 -0.27 -6.45 -24.61
N ALA A 330 1.05 -6.37 -24.83
CA ALA A 330 1.66 -6.74 -26.12
C ALA A 330 1.45 -8.20 -26.50
N GLN A 331 1.39 -9.09 -25.51
CA GLN A 331 1.13 -10.52 -25.70
C GLN A 331 -0.35 -10.82 -25.95
N GLY A 332 -1.25 -9.83 -25.85
CA GLY A 332 -2.70 -10.02 -25.94
C GLY A 332 -3.30 -10.73 -24.73
N ARG A 333 -2.54 -10.87 -23.62
CA ARG A 333 -3.01 -11.54 -22.40
C ARG A 333 -3.87 -10.63 -21.53
N ILE A 334 -3.64 -9.32 -21.64
CA ILE A 334 -4.42 -8.26 -20.99
C ILE A 334 -4.87 -7.26 -22.05
N ALA A 335 -6.10 -6.77 -21.92
CA ALA A 335 -6.58 -5.60 -22.63
C ALA A 335 -7.44 -4.74 -21.69
N TYR A 336 -7.57 -3.45 -22.00
CA TYR A 336 -8.60 -2.62 -21.38
C TYR A 336 -9.96 -3.05 -21.91
N SER A 337 -11.00 -3.04 -21.06
CA SER A 337 -12.36 -3.22 -21.55
C SER A 337 -12.82 -1.99 -22.31
N ASP A 338 -13.47 -2.21 -23.46
CA ASP A 338 -14.11 -1.15 -24.25
C ASP A 338 -15.22 -0.41 -23.50
#